data_AF-A0A9P8ZPR2-F1
#
_entry.id   AF-A0A9P8ZPR2-F1
#
_cell.length_a   1.000
_cell.length_b   1.000
_cell.length_c   1.000
_cell.angle_alpha   90.00
_cell.angle_beta   90.00
_cell.angle_gamma   90.00
#
_symmetry.space_group_name_H-M   'P 1'
#
loop_
_entity.id
_entity.type
_entity.pdbx_description
1 polymer ?
#
loop_
_entity_poly.entity_id
_entity_poly.type
_entity_poly.pdbx_seq_one_letter_code
_entity_poly.pdbx_strand_id
1 'polypeptide(L)'
;MAALRVCTRQLPRVIARPCLTAPARRKRSSMPKLDEAGPSSRPDIDPWAHIFDSIDDVDSKIPTSQRPTRTPVRKQAMTRSEINAFENMFDMIFTAIDEQQARTGVRPLGAGLDGAAIGPSTGLGKVVDKVYNRKKDKSGTERSTTEDDAKLDLLREEMELCGTDAALLTWARNNVFTDTVANGTPGPTYPGLLALLMRAFRERFGDPHLALSVFEHARHLSVSSFVFGCTTPAYNELIVTRWNSFRDLKGVRDALEEMKVNGVECDHFTRTLVETIRREVGERHAWLEDSLTSGVVFSMIQELELLSAPVKRRQPVRKEMEPVRKETEHAYSRQWRNSLEWKYSLRDDGAKSKADGPDQMWSVNLFAAPAKPPVATSRPHQSLV
;
A
#
# COMPACT_ATOMS: atom_id res chain seq x y z
N MET A 1 -38.86 -32.62 48.92
CA MET A 1 -37.38 -32.58 48.92
C MET A 1 -36.87 -33.88 48.32
N ALA A 2 -36.66 -33.87 47.00
CA ALA A 2 -36.34 -35.06 46.23
C ALA A 2 -34.92 -34.98 45.67
N ALA A 3 -34.27 -36.13 45.68
CA ALA A 3 -32.85 -36.37 45.61
C ALA A 3 -32.18 -36.09 44.26
N LEU A 4 -30.89 -35.79 44.39
CA LEU A 4 -29.83 -35.77 43.39
C LEU A 4 -29.89 -36.94 42.40
N ARG A 5 -29.77 -36.65 41.10
CA ARG A 5 -29.22 -37.60 40.12
C ARG A 5 -28.16 -36.94 39.25
N VAL A 6 -26.97 -37.47 39.46
CA VAL A 6 -25.72 -37.36 38.72
C VAL A 6 -25.94 -37.78 37.25
N CYS A 7 -25.41 -36.99 36.31
CA CYS A 7 -25.27 -37.41 34.91
C CYS A 7 -23.83 -37.15 34.46
N THR A 8 -22.98 -38.15 34.65
CA THR A 8 -21.61 -38.24 34.12
C THR A 8 -21.70 -38.57 32.63
N ARG A 9 -21.25 -37.66 31.75
CA ARG A 9 -21.11 -37.95 30.32
C ARG A 9 -19.82 -38.74 30.07
N GLN A 10 -19.99 -39.98 29.64
CA GLN A 10 -18.97 -40.82 29.02
C GLN A 10 -18.48 -40.20 27.70
N LEU A 11 -17.16 -40.12 27.52
CA LEU A 11 -16.49 -39.94 26.23
C LEU A 11 -16.16 -41.32 25.63
N PRO A 12 -16.38 -41.56 24.33
CA PRO A 12 -15.89 -42.77 23.68
C PRO A 12 -14.39 -42.66 23.34
N ARG A 13 -13.60 -43.55 23.95
CA ARG A 13 -12.27 -43.96 23.48
C ARG A 13 -12.41 -44.78 22.20
N VAL A 14 -11.72 -44.40 21.12
CA VAL A 14 -11.50 -45.28 19.97
C VAL A 14 -10.08 -45.07 19.40
N ILE A 15 -9.24 -46.06 19.72
CA ILE A 15 -8.24 -46.75 18.88
C ILE A 15 -6.99 -45.97 18.43
N ALA A 16 -5.91 -46.24 19.16
CA ALA A 16 -4.55 -46.21 18.67
C ALA A 16 -4.31 -47.34 17.64
N ARG A 17 -3.54 -47.03 16.59
CA ARG A 17 -2.78 -48.03 15.83
C ARG A 17 -1.34 -47.54 15.64
N PRO A 18 -0.33 -48.37 15.97
CA PRO A 18 1.06 -48.12 15.67
C PRO A 18 1.40 -48.73 14.29
N CYS A 19 2.12 -48.01 13.45
CA CYS A 19 2.88 -48.61 12.36
C CYS A 19 4.23 -47.92 12.23
N LEU A 20 5.23 -48.61 12.79
CA LEU A 20 6.62 -48.59 12.36
C LEU A 20 6.69 -48.79 10.85
N THR A 21 7.52 -48.01 10.15
CA THR A 21 8.48 -48.49 9.15
C THR A 21 9.29 -47.32 8.61
N ALA A 22 10.57 -47.30 8.98
CA ALA A 22 11.59 -46.44 8.42
C ALA A 22 12.00 -46.96 7.02
N PRO A 23 12.34 -46.08 6.06
CA PRO A 23 13.12 -46.47 4.91
C PRO A 23 14.59 -46.03 5.03
N ALA A 24 15.43 -47.05 5.18
CA ALA A 24 16.65 -47.28 4.43
C ALA A 24 17.54 -46.08 4.03
N ARG A 25 18.58 -45.91 4.85
CA ARG A 25 19.90 -45.32 4.57
C ARG A 25 20.47 -45.82 3.23
N ARG A 26 20.40 -45.01 2.16
CA ARG A 26 21.08 -45.29 0.88
C ARG A 26 22.60 -45.19 1.05
N LYS A 27 23.28 -46.31 0.83
CA LYS A 27 24.73 -46.43 0.72
C LYS A 27 25.20 -45.66 -0.52
N ARG A 28 26.15 -44.74 -0.33
CA ARG A 28 26.97 -44.16 -1.41
C ARG A 28 27.80 -45.29 -2.02
N SER A 29 27.50 -45.63 -3.27
CA SER A 29 28.28 -46.52 -4.11
C SER A 29 29.46 -45.75 -4.68
N SER A 30 30.65 -46.29 -4.43
CA SER A 30 31.91 -46.03 -5.10
C SER A 30 31.76 -46.09 -6.64
N MET A 31 32.14 -45.01 -7.31
CA MET A 31 32.36 -44.96 -8.76
C MET A 31 33.78 -45.46 -9.09
N PRO A 32 33.96 -46.23 -10.18
CA PRO A 32 35.27 -46.67 -10.63
C PRO A 32 36.01 -45.54 -11.39
N LYS A 33 37.32 -45.47 -11.17
CA LYS A 33 38.28 -44.73 -12.01
C LYS A 33 38.28 -45.33 -13.42
N LEU A 34 38.11 -44.49 -14.42
CA LEU A 34 38.53 -44.75 -15.79
C LEU A 34 39.51 -43.65 -16.19
N ASP A 35 40.76 -44.06 -16.34
CA ASP A 35 41.81 -43.33 -17.01
C ASP A 35 41.56 -43.45 -18.52
N GLU A 36 41.40 -42.33 -19.22
CA GLU A 36 41.71 -42.26 -20.64
C GLU A 36 42.33 -40.90 -20.99
N ALA A 37 43.53 -41.00 -21.56
CA ALA A 37 44.29 -39.92 -22.13
C ALA A 37 43.77 -39.57 -23.53
N GLY A 38 43.57 -38.29 -23.80
CA GLY A 38 43.28 -37.75 -25.12
C GLY A 38 43.40 -36.22 -25.14
N PRO A 39 43.83 -35.60 -26.25
CA PRO A 39 44.75 -34.46 -26.21
C PRO A 39 44.08 -33.09 -26.38
N SER A 40 44.75 -32.08 -25.81
CA SER A 40 44.82 -30.71 -26.33
C SER A 40 43.49 -29.99 -26.60
N SER A 41 42.82 -29.57 -25.54
CA SER A 41 41.97 -28.38 -25.55
C SER A 41 42.56 -27.34 -24.59
N ARG A 42 42.65 -26.11 -25.09
CA ARG A 42 43.26 -24.93 -24.47
C ARG A 42 42.71 -24.73 -23.05
N PRO A 43 43.51 -24.27 -22.08
CA PRO A 43 42.97 -23.89 -20.78
C PRO A 43 41.98 -22.75 -21.01
N ASP A 44 40.71 -23.00 -20.67
CA ASP A 44 39.71 -21.96 -20.45
C ASP A 44 40.20 -21.11 -19.28
N ILE A 45 41.05 -20.15 -19.61
CA ILE A 45 41.38 -19.02 -18.74
C ILE A 45 40.06 -18.27 -18.61
N ASP A 46 39.44 -18.42 -17.44
CA ASP A 46 38.29 -17.64 -17.06
C ASP A 46 38.63 -16.16 -17.28
N PRO A 47 37.96 -15.45 -18.21
CA PRO A 47 38.27 -14.06 -18.52
C PRO A 47 38.06 -13.13 -17.31
N TRP A 48 37.54 -13.65 -16.20
CA TRP A 48 37.40 -12.92 -14.94
C TRP A 48 38.51 -13.19 -13.93
N ALA A 49 39.33 -14.24 -14.11
CA ALA A 49 40.34 -14.63 -13.12
C ALA A 49 41.42 -13.56 -12.90
N HIS A 50 41.84 -12.87 -13.96
CA HIS A 50 42.87 -11.82 -13.87
C HIS A 50 42.38 -10.52 -13.20
N ILE A 51 41.06 -10.35 -13.01
CA ILE A 51 40.51 -9.17 -12.32
C ILE A 51 40.76 -9.28 -10.81
N PHE A 52 40.69 -10.50 -10.26
CA PHE A 52 40.88 -10.73 -8.82
C PHE A 52 42.35 -10.84 -8.42
N ASP A 53 43.23 -11.28 -9.32
CA ASP A 53 44.68 -11.31 -9.07
C ASP A 53 45.26 -9.90 -8.80
N SER A 54 44.58 -8.84 -9.26
CA SER A 54 45.00 -7.45 -9.00
C SER A 54 44.56 -6.88 -7.65
N ILE A 55 43.66 -7.57 -6.93
CA ILE A 55 43.08 -7.08 -5.66
C ILE A 55 43.89 -7.57 -4.45
N ASP A 56 44.54 -8.73 -4.56
CA ASP A 56 45.33 -9.29 -3.45
C ASP A 56 46.69 -8.60 -3.23
N ASP A 57 47.14 -7.77 -4.19
CA ASP A 57 48.38 -6.98 -4.10
C ASP A 57 48.21 -5.58 -3.48
N VAL A 58 47.02 -5.24 -2.94
CA VAL A 58 46.84 -3.98 -2.19
C VAL A 58 47.36 -4.12 -0.76
N ASP A 59 48.70 -4.04 -0.68
CA ASP A 59 49.54 -3.53 0.42
C ASP A 59 48.99 -3.67 1.86
N SER A 60 49.47 -4.71 2.55
CA SER A 60 49.35 -4.92 4.00
C SER A 60 50.26 -3.99 4.83
N LYS A 61 50.43 -2.73 4.43
CA LYS A 61 51.27 -1.75 5.14
C LYS A 61 50.49 -0.51 5.56
N ILE A 62 49.49 -0.71 6.43
CA ILE A 62 48.92 0.37 7.23
C ILE A 62 49.50 0.27 8.64
N PRO A 63 50.26 1.28 9.11
CA PRO A 63 50.77 1.30 10.47
C PRO A 63 49.60 1.37 11.47
N THR A 64 49.63 0.49 12.46
CA THR A 64 48.74 0.47 13.62
C THR A 64 48.89 1.76 14.41
N SER A 65 48.08 2.77 14.09
CA SER A 65 47.94 3.98 14.90
C SER A 65 46.48 4.39 14.98
N GLN A 66 45.98 4.39 16.22
CA GLN A 66 44.82 5.13 16.74
C GLN A 66 43.52 5.06 15.93
N ARG A 67 42.63 4.18 16.39
CA ARG A 67 41.22 4.06 16.03
C ARG A 67 40.47 5.38 16.32
N PRO A 68 40.03 6.16 15.30
CA PRO A 68 39.05 7.21 15.50
C PRO A 68 37.66 6.57 15.49
N THR A 69 36.79 7.09 16.34
CA THR A 69 35.37 6.78 16.40
C THR A 69 34.72 6.89 15.01
N ARG A 70 34.09 5.79 14.57
CA ARG A 70 33.25 5.76 13.36
C ARG A 70 32.10 6.75 13.50
N THR A 71 32.22 7.90 12.84
CA THR A 71 31.08 8.77 12.55
C THR A 71 30.17 8.10 11.52
N PRO A 72 28.84 8.21 11.66
CA PRO A 72 27.88 7.57 10.76
C PRO A 72 28.05 8.08 9.33
N VAL A 73 28.01 7.16 8.36
CA VAL A 73 27.96 7.46 6.92
C VAL A 73 26.70 8.29 6.68
N ARG A 74 26.90 9.59 6.50
CA ARG A 74 25.84 10.55 6.21
C ARG A 74 25.31 10.21 4.81
N LYS A 75 24.07 9.71 4.73
CA LYS A 75 23.33 9.57 3.48
C LYS A 75 23.28 10.95 2.82
N GLN A 76 24.10 11.19 1.80
CA GLN A 76 23.99 12.40 1.00
C GLN A 76 22.68 12.30 0.25
N ALA A 77 21.74 13.22 0.54
CA ALA A 77 20.57 13.39 -0.29
C ALA A 77 21.05 13.79 -1.70
N MET A 78 20.54 13.10 -2.72
CA MET A 78 20.93 13.36 -4.10
C MET A 78 20.71 14.83 -4.46
N THR A 79 21.69 15.40 -5.17
CA THR A 79 21.61 16.76 -5.67
C THR A 79 20.53 16.84 -6.75
N ARG A 80 19.90 18.01 -6.88
CA ARG A 80 18.80 18.21 -7.84
C ARG A 80 19.20 17.91 -9.30
N SER A 81 20.47 18.11 -9.63
CA SER A 81 21.05 17.72 -10.92
C SER A 81 21.14 16.22 -11.11
N GLU A 82 21.47 15.46 -10.05
CA GLU A 82 21.48 13.99 -10.11
C GLU A 82 20.05 13.47 -10.28
N ILE A 83 19.07 13.98 -9.51
CA ILE A 83 17.67 13.57 -9.64
C ILE A 83 17.17 13.77 -11.09
N ASN A 84 17.43 14.93 -11.69
CA ASN A 84 17.05 15.20 -13.09
C ASN A 84 17.76 14.27 -14.10
N ALA A 85 19.00 13.85 -13.81
CA ALA A 85 19.73 12.92 -14.66
C ALA A 85 19.14 11.50 -14.59
N PHE A 86 18.69 11.07 -13.40
CA PHE A 86 18.00 9.79 -13.24
C PHE A 86 16.63 9.80 -13.92
N GLU A 87 15.83 10.86 -13.79
CA GLU A 87 14.54 10.98 -14.47
C GLU A 87 14.70 10.90 -16.00
N ASN A 88 15.69 11.59 -16.58
CA ASN A 88 15.97 11.51 -18.02
C ASN A 88 16.41 10.10 -18.48
N MET A 89 17.09 9.31 -17.63
CA MET A 89 17.41 7.93 -17.96
C MET A 89 16.17 7.03 -17.95
N PHE A 90 15.25 7.24 -17.02
CA PHE A 90 13.99 6.47 -16.97
C PHE A 90 13.11 6.75 -18.19
N ASP A 91 12.95 8.02 -18.57
CA ASP A 91 12.18 8.39 -19.76
C ASP A 91 12.77 7.78 -21.03
N MET A 92 14.10 7.70 -21.11
CA MET A 92 14.79 7.04 -22.23
C MET A 92 14.53 5.53 -22.27
N ILE A 93 14.53 4.85 -21.12
CA ILE A 93 14.25 3.41 -21.03
C ILE A 93 12.79 3.11 -21.41
N PHE A 94 11.83 3.90 -20.91
CA PHE A 94 10.43 3.70 -21.23
C PHE A 94 10.10 3.99 -22.70
N THR A 95 10.68 5.05 -23.27
CA THR A 95 10.54 5.36 -24.70
C THR A 95 11.13 4.25 -25.57
N ALA A 96 12.29 3.70 -25.18
CA ALA A 96 12.92 2.60 -25.91
C ALA A 96 12.12 1.29 -25.87
N ILE A 97 11.44 0.99 -24.74
CA ILE A 97 10.57 -0.17 -24.60
C ILE A 97 9.32 -0.02 -25.46
N ASP A 98 8.69 1.16 -25.46
CA ASP A 98 7.53 1.47 -26.30
C ASP A 98 7.89 1.36 -27.79
N GLU A 99 9.08 1.83 -28.20
CA GLU A 99 9.58 1.67 -29.56
C GLU A 99 9.89 0.21 -29.93
N GLN A 100 10.43 -0.59 -29.02
CA GLN A 100 10.67 -2.02 -29.27
C GLN A 100 9.36 -2.81 -29.42
N GLN A 101 8.33 -2.48 -28.64
CA GLN A 101 7.01 -3.10 -28.76
C GLN A 101 6.32 -2.72 -30.07
N ALA A 102 6.44 -1.46 -30.51
CA ALA A 102 5.91 -1.01 -31.79
C ALA A 102 6.60 -1.68 -32.99
N ARG A 103 7.90 -1.99 -32.88
CA ARG A 103 8.69 -2.61 -33.98
C ARG A 103 8.55 -4.13 -34.07
N THR A 104 8.38 -4.82 -32.95
CA THR A 104 8.40 -6.29 -32.95
C THR A 104 7.04 -6.91 -33.26
N GLY A 105 5.91 -6.22 -33.06
CA GLY A 105 4.58 -6.72 -33.44
C GLY A 105 4.17 -8.05 -32.78
N VAL A 106 4.97 -8.57 -31.85
CA VAL A 106 4.72 -9.83 -31.15
C VAL A 106 3.78 -9.54 -29.98
N ARG A 107 2.51 -9.91 -30.15
CA ARG A 107 1.58 -10.08 -29.03
C ARG A 107 2.12 -11.19 -28.10
N PRO A 108 2.05 -11.04 -26.77
CA PRO A 108 2.44 -12.12 -25.88
C PRO A 108 1.52 -13.32 -26.07
N LEU A 109 2.10 -14.47 -26.43
CA LEU A 109 1.47 -15.78 -26.29
C LEU A 109 1.22 -16.04 -24.81
N GLY A 110 -0.03 -16.25 -24.43
CA GLY A 110 -0.39 -16.58 -23.05
C GLY A 110 -1.88 -16.86 -22.86
N ALA A 111 -2.49 -17.61 -23.77
CA ALA A 111 -3.82 -18.17 -23.61
C ALA A 111 -3.73 -19.70 -23.70
N GLY A 112 -4.04 -20.37 -22.59
CA GLY A 112 -4.23 -21.82 -22.53
C GLY A 112 -3.35 -22.49 -21.51
N LEU A 113 -3.87 -22.67 -20.29
CA LEU A 113 -3.75 -23.90 -19.50
C LEU A 113 -4.68 -23.79 -18.28
N ASP A 114 -5.85 -24.42 -18.43
CA ASP A 114 -6.80 -24.69 -17.35
C ASP A 114 -6.28 -25.82 -16.43
N GLY A 115 -6.50 -25.64 -15.13
CA GLY A 115 -6.84 -26.75 -14.22
C GLY A 115 -5.69 -27.44 -13.48
N ALA A 116 -5.47 -27.06 -12.22
CA ALA A 116 -5.36 -27.99 -11.09
C ALA A 116 -5.24 -27.21 -9.76
N ALA A 117 -6.16 -27.51 -8.84
CA ALA A 117 -6.15 -27.06 -7.45
C ALA A 117 -4.95 -27.61 -6.66
N ILE A 118 -4.51 -26.90 -5.60
CA ILE A 118 -3.98 -27.36 -4.29
C ILE A 118 -3.66 -26.09 -3.46
N GLY A 119 -4.43 -25.74 -2.43
CA GLY A 119 -4.01 -25.93 -1.03
C GLY A 119 -4.35 -24.70 -0.14
N PRO A 120 -4.57 -24.87 1.18
CA PRO A 120 -5.32 -23.93 2.02
C PRO A 120 -4.45 -22.80 2.60
N SER A 121 -4.78 -21.54 2.29
CA SER A 121 -4.13 -20.38 2.90
C SER A 121 -4.68 -20.09 4.30
N THR A 122 -3.75 -20.07 5.25
CA THR A 122 -3.85 -19.68 6.66
C THR A 122 -4.68 -18.42 6.93
N GLY A 123 -5.74 -18.58 7.75
CA GLY A 123 -6.04 -17.83 8.97
C GLY A 123 -6.30 -16.30 8.95
N LEU A 124 -5.78 -15.53 8.01
CA LEU A 124 -5.86 -14.06 8.02
C LEU A 124 -7.03 -13.51 7.17
N GLY A 125 -7.40 -14.18 6.08
CA GLY A 125 -8.40 -13.66 5.13
C GLY A 125 -9.83 -13.52 5.67
N LYS A 126 -10.22 -14.29 6.70
CA LYS A 126 -11.61 -14.28 7.22
C LYS A 126 -11.91 -13.19 8.25
N VAL A 127 -10.89 -12.55 8.81
CA VAL A 127 -11.06 -11.41 9.74
C VAL A 127 -11.20 -10.09 8.98
N VAL A 128 -10.70 -10.04 7.73
CA VAL A 128 -10.66 -8.85 6.88
C VAL A 128 -12.06 -8.41 6.42
N ASP A 129 -12.98 -9.33 6.09
CA ASP A 129 -14.30 -8.95 5.53
C ASP A 129 -15.33 -8.43 6.55
N LYS A 130 -15.13 -8.70 7.85
CA LYS A 130 -16.15 -8.39 8.88
C LYS A 130 -16.01 -7.02 9.53
N VAL A 131 -14.90 -6.32 9.30
CA VAL A 131 -14.59 -5.03 9.97
C VAL A 131 -15.03 -3.83 9.15
N TYR A 132 -15.08 -3.92 7.81
CA TYR A 132 -15.45 -2.81 6.93
C TYR A 132 -16.94 -2.43 6.98
N ASN A 133 -17.82 -3.29 7.51
CA ASN A 133 -19.28 -3.11 7.42
C ASN A 133 -19.97 -2.58 8.68
N ARG A 134 -19.25 -2.02 9.67
CA ARG A 134 -19.88 -1.66 10.95
C ARG A 134 -19.63 -0.20 11.38
N LYS A 135 -20.67 0.60 11.14
CA LYS A 135 -21.07 1.91 11.72
C LYS A 135 -20.65 3.18 10.95
N LYS A 136 -21.52 3.56 10.00
CA LYS A 136 -21.73 4.94 9.56
C LYS A 136 -23.07 5.38 10.16
N ASP A 137 -23.02 6.10 11.28
CA ASP A 137 -24.16 6.80 11.86
C ASP A 137 -23.69 8.20 12.30
N LYS A 138 -24.20 9.22 11.56
CA LYS A 138 -24.48 10.60 11.98
C LYS A 138 -23.29 11.56 12.13
N SER A 139 -23.09 12.41 11.11
CA SER A 139 -23.49 13.83 11.15
C SER A 139 -22.91 14.65 9.99
N GLY A 140 -23.75 15.00 9.00
CA GLY A 140 -23.80 16.34 8.41
C GLY A 140 -22.79 16.73 7.31
N THR A 141 -21.83 15.89 6.94
CA THR A 141 -20.88 16.15 5.82
C THR A 141 -21.02 15.10 4.70
N GLU A 142 -22.24 14.63 4.47
CA GLU A 142 -22.50 13.37 3.75
C GLU A 142 -22.67 13.51 2.23
N ARG A 143 -22.70 14.73 1.68
CA ARG A 143 -23.02 14.90 0.25
C ARG A 143 -21.85 14.65 -0.71
N SER A 144 -20.59 14.84 -0.29
CA SER A 144 -19.43 14.57 -1.15
C SER A 144 -19.03 13.10 -1.15
N THR A 145 -19.04 12.44 0.02
CA THR A 145 -18.56 11.05 0.11
C THR A 145 -19.42 10.06 -0.67
N THR A 146 -20.72 10.31 -0.85
CA THR A 146 -21.60 9.35 -1.54
C THR A 146 -21.26 9.22 -3.03
N GLU A 147 -20.91 10.33 -3.69
CA GLU A 147 -20.51 10.31 -5.10
C GLU A 147 -19.10 9.76 -5.27
N ASP A 148 -18.17 10.13 -4.39
CA ASP A 148 -16.81 9.61 -4.37
C ASP A 148 -16.78 8.09 -4.08
N ASP A 149 -17.59 7.63 -3.13
CA ASP A 149 -17.75 6.21 -2.78
C ASP A 149 -18.32 5.43 -3.99
N ALA A 150 -19.34 5.97 -4.67
CA ALA A 150 -19.89 5.35 -5.89
C ALA A 150 -18.86 5.30 -7.03
N LYS A 151 -18.03 6.34 -7.20
CA LYS A 151 -16.94 6.35 -8.18
C LYS A 151 -15.87 5.31 -7.82
N LEU A 152 -15.55 5.15 -6.55
CA LEU A 152 -14.61 4.14 -6.06
C LEU A 152 -15.14 2.72 -6.35
N ASP A 153 -16.42 2.47 -6.10
CA ASP A 153 -17.07 1.19 -6.39
C ASP A 153 -17.05 0.88 -7.89
N LEU A 154 -17.36 1.85 -8.76
CA LEU A 154 -17.27 1.67 -10.22
C LEU A 154 -15.84 1.33 -10.68
N LEU A 155 -14.84 2.07 -10.19
CA LEU A 155 -13.44 1.82 -10.53
C LEU A 155 -12.97 0.46 -9.99
N ARG A 156 -13.50 0.02 -8.84
CA ARG A 156 -13.23 -1.30 -8.31
C ARG A 156 -13.80 -2.40 -9.22
N GLU A 157 -15.03 -2.25 -9.71
CA GLU A 157 -15.61 -3.20 -10.67
C GLU A 157 -14.77 -3.29 -11.95
N GLU A 158 -14.27 -2.16 -12.47
CA GLU A 158 -13.36 -2.15 -13.63
C GLU A 158 -12.03 -2.87 -13.35
N MET A 159 -11.47 -2.69 -12.15
CA MET A 159 -10.28 -3.45 -11.73
C MET A 159 -10.54 -4.96 -11.69
N GLU A 160 -11.75 -5.37 -11.30
CA GLU A 160 -12.14 -6.77 -11.24
C GLU A 160 -12.26 -7.41 -12.64
N LEU A 161 -12.56 -6.62 -13.68
CA LEU A 161 -12.59 -7.06 -15.09
C LEU A 161 -11.19 -7.35 -15.67
N CYS A 162 -10.12 -6.81 -15.06
CA CYS A 162 -8.77 -7.09 -15.51
C CYS A 162 -8.39 -8.55 -15.21
N GLY A 163 -8.17 -9.35 -16.26
CA GLY A 163 -7.82 -10.78 -16.14
C GLY A 163 -6.33 -11.06 -15.97
N THR A 164 -5.45 -10.12 -16.33
CA THR A 164 -3.99 -10.23 -16.19
C THR A 164 -3.44 -9.06 -15.40
N ASP A 165 -2.29 -9.29 -14.76
CA ASP A 165 -1.53 -8.29 -14.02
C ASP A 165 -1.09 -7.12 -14.91
N ALA A 166 -0.62 -7.41 -16.13
CA ALA A 166 -0.24 -6.41 -17.13
C ALA A 166 -1.43 -5.53 -17.55
N ALA A 167 -2.62 -6.13 -17.71
CA ALA A 167 -3.83 -5.37 -18.01
C ALA A 167 -4.23 -4.46 -16.83
N LEU A 168 -4.14 -4.95 -15.59
CA LEU A 168 -4.43 -4.15 -14.40
C LEU A 168 -3.42 -3.01 -14.22
N LEU A 169 -2.12 -3.23 -14.49
CA LEU A 169 -1.11 -2.17 -14.47
C LEU A 169 -1.38 -1.09 -15.51
N THR A 170 -1.74 -1.50 -16.73
CA THR A 170 -2.07 -0.57 -17.81
C THR A 170 -3.32 0.25 -17.45
N TRP A 171 -4.35 -0.40 -16.88
CA TRP A 171 -5.53 0.26 -16.36
C TRP A 171 -5.19 1.24 -15.23
N ALA A 172 -4.34 0.84 -14.28
CA ALA A 172 -3.92 1.69 -13.16
C ALA A 172 -3.16 2.93 -13.64
N ARG A 173 -2.27 2.77 -14.62
CA ARG A 173 -1.58 3.89 -15.27
C ARG A 173 -2.58 4.91 -15.82
N ASN A 174 -3.61 4.44 -16.51
CA ASN A 174 -4.55 5.28 -17.23
C ASN A 174 -5.68 5.89 -16.38
N ASN A 175 -6.00 5.29 -15.23
CA ASN A 175 -7.13 5.73 -14.38
C ASN A 175 -6.70 6.26 -13.01
N VAL A 176 -5.63 5.70 -12.43
CA VAL A 176 -5.21 6.02 -11.07
C VAL A 176 -4.07 7.04 -11.07
N PHE A 177 -3.09 6.89 -11.97
CA PHE A 177 -1.89 7.73 -11.97
C PHE A 177 -1.97 8.95 -12.90
N THR A 178 -2.67 8.87 -14.04
CA THR A 178 -2.88 9.98 -14.99
C THR A 178 -3.60 11.19 -14.41
N ASP A 179 -4.68 10.98 -13.67
CA ASP A 179 -5.49 12.06 -13.08
C ASP A 179 -4.66 12.95 -12.15
N THR A 180 -3.66 12.38 -11.49
CA THR A 180 -2.77 13.12 -10.59
C THR A 180 -1.82 14.05 -11.34
N VAL A 181 -1.41 13.67 -12.55
CA VAL A 181 -0.47 14.44 -13.39
C VAL A 181 -1.20 15.52 -14.18
N ALA A 182 -2.39 15.21 -14.72
CA ALA A 182 -3.14 16.13 -15.58
C ALA A 182 -3.91 17.21 -14.79
N ASN A 183 -4.56 16.84 -13.68
CA ASN A 183 -5.40 17.75 -12.90
C ASN A 183 -4.68 18.34 -11.68
N GLY A 184 -3.41 17.98 -11.44
CA GLY A 184 -2.54 18.49 -10.39
C GLY A 184 -2.92 18.10 -8.95
N THR A 185 -4.16 17.63 -8.72
CA THR A 185 -4.65 17.20 -7.40
C THR A 185 -5.30 15.83 -7.52
N PRO A 186 -4.75 14.79 -6.86
CA PRO A 186 -5.41 13.49 -6.74
C PRO A 186 -6.79 13.64 -6.10
N GLY A 187 -7.79 12.95 -6.64
CA GLY A 187 -9.13 12.92 -6.05
C GLY A 187 -9.16 12.18 -4.69
N PRO A 188 -10.20 12.37 -3.87
CA PRO A 188 -10.34 11.74 -2.56
C PRO A 188 -10.42 10.21 -2.60
N THR A 189 -10.73 9.62 -3.76
CA THR A 189 -10.79 8.17 -4.00
C THR A 189 -9.42 7.53 -4.19
N TYR A 190 -8.39 8.32 -4.52
CA TYR A 190 -7.04 7.87 -4.81
C TYR A 190 -6.41 6.95 -3.74
N PRO A 191 -6.42 7.28 -2.44
CA PRO A 191 -5.85 6.39 -1.42
C PRO A 191 -6.56 5.04 -1.31
N GLY A 192 -7.89 5.03 -1.50
CA GLY A 192 -8.67 3.79 -1.52
C GLY A 192 -8.32 2.90 -2.70
N LEU A 193 -8.20 3.50 -3.89
CA LEU A 193 -7.79 2.79 -5.11
C LEU A 193 -6.37 2.24 -5.03
N LEU A 194 -5.43 3.01 -4.47
CA LEU A 194 -4.06 2.54 -4.28
C LEU A 194 -4.00 1.31 -3.38
N ALA A 195 -4.73 1.32 -2.26
CA ALA A 195 -4.83 0.18 -1.36
C ALA A 195 -5.47 -1.04 -2.06
N LEU A 196 -6.56 -0.84 -2.81
CA LEU A 196 -7.20 -1.90 -3.59
C LEU A 196 -6.27 -2.48 -4.65
N LEU A 197 -5.47 -1.66 -5.34
CA LEU A 197 -4.50 -2.10 -6.33
C LEU A 197 -3.42 -2.98 -5.70
N MET A 198 -2.81 -2.53 -4.60
CA MET A 198 -1.82 -3.33 -3.87
C MET A 198 -2.40 -4.67 -3.42
N ARG A 199 -3.62 -4.66 -2.89
CA ARG A 199 -4.33 -5.87 -2.49
C ARG A 199 -4.60 -6.80 -3.67
N ALA A 200 -5.02 -6.27 -4.82
CA ALA A 200 -5.28 -7.06 -6.02
C ALA A 200 -4.01 -7.75 -6.53
N PHE A 201 -2.88 -7.04 -6.61
CA PHE A 201 -1.60 -7.65 -7.02
C PHE A 201 -1.16 -8.77 -6.06
N ARG A 202 -1.31 -8.55 -4.75
CA ARG A 202 -0.96 -9.56 -3.74
C ARG A 202 -1.90 -10.78 -3.76
N GLU A 203 -3.22 -10.56 -3.70
CA GLU A 203 -4.20 -11.64 -3.46
C GLU A 203 -4.68 -12.31 -4.75
N ARG A 204 -4.94 -11.54 -5.82
CA ARG A 204 -5.47 -12.09 -7.08
C ARG A 204 -4.36 -12.63 -7.97
N PHE A 205 -3.28 -11.87 -8.12
CA PHE A 205 -2.18 -12.24 -9.02
C PHE A 205 -1.03 -12.96 -8.30
N GLY A 206 -0.99 -12.91 -6.97
CA GLY A 206 0.05 -13.59 -6.19
C GLY A 206 1.43 -12.95 -6.34
N ASP A 207 1.50 -11.70 -6.80
CA ASP A 207 2.76 -10.97 -6.98
C ASP A 207 2.89 -9.84 -5.94
N PRO A 208 3.55 -10.12 -4.80
CA PRO A 208 3.79 -9.12 -3.78
C PRO A 208 4.87 -8.11 -4.18
N HIS A 209 5.78 -8.44 -5.11
CA HIS A 209 6.79 -7.50 -5.57
C HIS A 209 6.15 -6.39 -6.40
N LEU A 210 5.21 -6.76 -7.26
CA LEU A 210 4.46 -5.79 -8.05
C LEU A 210 3.64 -4.87 -7.15
N ALA A 211 2.97 -5.41 -6.12
CA ALA A 211 2.28 -4.61 -5.12
C ALA A 211 3.19 -3.57 -4.42
N LEU A 212 4.43 -3.96 -4.06
CA LEU A 212 5.42 -3.04 -3.50
C LEU A 212 5.87 -1.97 -4.51
N SER A 213 6.09 -2.35 -5.77
CA SER A 213 6.51 -1.42 -6.82
C SER A 213 5.44 -0.36 -7.15
N VAL A 214 4.15 -0.73 -7.08
CA VAL A 214 3.02 0.18 -7.28
C VAL A 214 2.97 1.24 -6.19
N PHE A 215 3.19 0.85 -4.93
CA PHE A 215 3.28 1.80 -3.82
C PHE A 215 4.50 2.73 -3.97
N GLU A 216 5.66 2.18 -4.32
CA GLU A 216 6.87 2.96 -4.54
C GLU A 216 6.72 3.94 -5.71
N HIS A 217 6.02 3.54 -6.77
CA HIS A 217 5.69 4.42 -7.89
C HIS A 217 4.78 5.57 -7.45
N ALA A 218 3.72 5.28 -6.69
CA ALA A 218 2.82 6.31 -6.15
C ALA A 218 3.57 7.33 -5.28
N ARG A 219 4.52 6.86 -4.45
CA ARG A 219 5.35 7.75 -3.62
C ARG A 219 6.18 8.74 -4.44
N HIS A 220 6.72 8.32 -5.58
CA HIS A 220 7.62 9.15 -6.38
C HIS A 220 6.93 9.91 -7.52
N LEU A 221 5.67 9.61 -7.81
CA LEU A 221 4.96 10.23 -8.93
C LEU A 221 4.83 11.74 -8.76
N SER A 222 4.42 12.19 -7.57
CA SER A 222 4.41 13.61 -7.21
C SER A 222 4.26 13.76 -5.69
N VAL A 223 4.62 14.94 -5.17
CA VAL A 223 4.40 15.27 -3.75
C VAL A 223 2.91 15.17 -3.39
N SER A 224 2.02 15.62 -4.28
CA SER A 224 0.57 15.50 -4.09
C SER A 224 0.14 14.04 -4.04
N SER A 225 0.59 13.22 -4.97
CA SER A 225 0.30 11.78 -4.99
C SER A 225 0.80 11.09 -3.71
N PHE A 226 1.98 11.45 -3.22
CA PHE A 226 2.48 10.95 -1.93
C PHE A 226 1.57 11.35 -0.76
N VAL A 227 1.26 12.64 -0.62
CA VAL A 227 0.47 13.16 0.52
C VAL A 227 -0.96 12.60 0.51
N PHE A 228 -1.60 12.50 -0.65
CA PHE A 228 -2.99 12.03 -0.75
C PHE A 228 -3.11 10.52 -0.91
N GLY A 229 -2.12 9.83 -1.47
CA GLY A 229 -2.15 8.39 -1.74
C GLY A 229 -1.59 7.54 -0.60
N CYS A 230 -0.44 7.93 -0.05
CA CYS A 230 0.23 7.21 1.03
C CYS A 230 -0.45 7.53 2.36
N THR A 231 -1.67 7.06 2.52
CA THR A 231 -2.49 7.19 3.73
C THR A 231 -2.60 5.85 4.46
N THR A 232 -3.26 5.84 5.62
CA THR A 232 -3.41 4.64 6.47
C THR A 232 -3.80 3.36 5.72
N PRO A 233 -4.82 3.33 4.84
CA PRO A 233 -5.17 2.09 4.11
C PRO A 233 -4.04 1.59 3.19
N ALA A 234 -3.32 2.47 2.50
CA ALA A 234 -2.21 2.06 1.64
C ALA A 234 -1.03 1.52 2.46
N TYR A 235 -0.70 2.15 3.58
CA TYR A 235 0.32 1.63 4.51
C TYR A 235 -0.08 0.30 5.14
N ASN A 236 -1.36 0.11 5.48
CA ASN A 236 -1.85 -1.17 5.98
C ASN A 236 -1.59 -2.28 4.96
N GLU A 237 -1.90 -2.05 3.69
CA GLU A 237 -1.61 -3.01 2.62
C GLU A 237 -0.11 -3.22 2.39
N LEU A 238 0.72 -2.18 2.55
CA LEU A 238 2.19 -2.28 2.52
C LEU A 238 2.71 -3.21 3.63
N ILE A 239 2.27 -3.01 4.87
CA ILE A 239 2.68 -3.81 6.03
C ILE A 239 2.22 -5.27 5.88
N VAL A 240 0.96 -5.48 5.47
CA VAL A 240 0.43 -6.82 5.19
C VAL A 240 1.27 -7.52 4.12
N THR A 241 1.62 -6.82 3.03
CA THR A 241 2.40 -7.37 1.93
C THR A 241 3.82 -7.75 2.38
N ARG A 242 4.50 -6.87 3.13
CA ARG A 242 5.84 -7.12 3.68
C ARG A 242 5.85 -8.30 4.65
N TRP A 243 4.88 -8.36 5.54
CA TRP A 243 4.82 -9.41 6.54
C TRP A 243 4.42 -10.77 5.95
N ASN A 244 3.32 -10.83 5.20
CA ASN A 244 2.79 -12.11 4.73
C ASN A 244 3.72 -12.78 3.71
N SER A 245 4.35 -11.98 2.84
CA SER A 245 5.13 -12.51 1.71
C SER A 245 6.60 -12.70 2.06
N PHE A 246 7.20 -11.73 2.76
CA PHE A 246 8.65 -11.70 3.01
C PHE A 246 9.02 -11.96 4.47
N ARG A 247 8.06 -11.91 5.40
CA ARG A 247 8.32 -11.96 6.85
C ARG A 247 9.34 -10.92 7.31
N ASP A 248 9.34 -9.77 6.63
CA ASP A 248 10.32 -8.71 6.85
C ASP A 248 9.89 -7.81 8.01
N LEU A 249 10.36 -8.14 9.22
CA LEU A 249 10.07 -7.37 10.44
C LEU A 249 10.66 -5.95 10.36
N LYS A 250 11.83 -5.81 9.75
CA LYS A 250 12.50 -4.51 9.59
C LYS A 250 11.70 -3.63 8.62
N GLY A 251 11.28 -4.19 7.50
CA GLY A 251 10.41 -3.49 6.56
C GLY A 251 9.09 -3.06 7.17
N VAL A 252 8.50 -3.84 8.08
CA VAL A 252 7.30 -3.43 8.84
C VAL A 252 7.59 -2.26 9.77
N ARG A 253 8.70 -2.31 10.52
CA ARG A 253 9.15 -1.22 11.39
C ARG A 253 9.37 0.07 10.61
N ASP A 254 10.09 0.00 9.51
CA ASP A 254 10.42 1.16 8.68
C ASP A 254 9.13 1.79 8.10
N ALA A 255 8.13 0.99 7.73
CA ALA A 255 6.83 1.49 7.27
C ALA A 255 6.02 2.20 8.38
N LEU A 256 6.02 1.67 9.61
CA LEU A 256 5.36 2.34 10.74
C LEU A 256 6.08 3.63 11.15
N GLU A 257 7.41 3.64 11.08
CA GLU A 257 8.21 4.84 11.31
C GLU A 257 7.88 5.90 10.24
N GLU A 258 7.79 5.50 8.98
CA GLU A 258 7.38 6.37 7.87
C GLU A 258 5.96 6.93 8.08
N MET A 259 4.98 6.10 8.47
CA MET A 259 3.64 6.57 8.84
C MET A 259 3.70 7.65 9.92
N LYS A 260 4.49 7.43 10.97
CA LYS A 260 4.62 8.38 12.09
C LYS A 260 5.30 9.68 11.67
N VAL A 261 6.36 9.61 10.87
CA VAL A 261 7.07 10.79 10.34
C VAL A 261 6.15 11.61 9.44
N ASN A 262 5.30 10.96 8.65
CA ASN A 262 4.34 11.62 7.77
C ASN A 262 3.06 12.08 8.48
N GLY A 263 2.93 11.83 9.79
CA GLY A 263 1.73 12.19 10.55
C GLY A 263 0.49 11.35 10.21
N VAL A 264 0.67 10.19 9.58
CA VAL A 264 -0.40 9.25 9.27
C VAL A 264 -0.78 8.48 10.53
N GLU A 265 -2.01 8.67 11.01
CA GLU A 265 -2.50 8.00 12.22
C GLU A 265 -2.64 6.48 11.98
N CYS A 266 -2.16 5.67 12.93
CA CYS A 266 -2.39 4.23 12.95
C CYS A 266 -3.84 3.95 13.35
N ASP A 267 -4.55 3.18 12.52
CA ASP A 267 -5.93 2.79 12.81
C ASP A 267 -6.00 1.56 13.73
N HIS A 268 -7.22 1.11 14.04
CA HIS A 268 -7.41 -0.12 14.81
C HIS A 268 -6.87 -1.36 14.07
N PHE A 269 -6.93 -1.36 12.74
CA PHE A 269 -6.47 -2.45 11.91
C PHE A 269 -4.94 -2.57 11.94
N THR A 270 -4.19 -1.47 11.79
CA THR A 270 -2.74 -1.38 11.95
C THR A 270 -2.31 -1.96 13.30
N ARG A 271 -3.03 -1.61 14.39
CA ARG A 271 -2.75 -2.18 15.71
C ARG A 271 -2.99 -3.68 15.79
N THR A 272 -4.09 -4.15 15.23
CA THR A 272 -4.42 -5.59 15.17
C THR A 272 -3.37 -6.36 14.37
N LEU A 273 -2.87 -5.74 13.29
CA LEU A 273 -1.83 -6.29 12.44
C LEU A 273 -0.51 -6.39 13.20
N VAL A 274 -0.07 -5.32 13.88
CA VAL A 274 1.15 -5.33 14.70
C VAL A 274 1.08 -6.36 15.83
N GLU A 275 -0.08 -6.50 16.49
CA GLU A 275 -0.28 -7.51 17.53
C GLU A 275 -0.22 -8.94 16.95
N THR A 276 -0.77 -9.16 15.75
CA THR A 276 -0.65 -10.44 15.04
C THR A 276 0.81 -10.76 14.73
N ILE A 277 1.55 -9.78 14.20
CA ILE A 277 2.98 -9.91 13.88
C ILE A 277 3.78 -10.26 15.14
N ARG A 278 3.54 -9.55 16.24
CA ARG A 278 4.17 -9.80 17.54
C ARG A 278 3.97 -11.25 18.00
N ARG A 279 2.75 -11.77 17.92
CA ARG A 279 2.43 -13.14 18.31
C ARG A 279 3.15 -14.15 17.43
N GLU A 280 3.10 -13.97 16.12
CA GLU A 280 3.75 -14.87 15.16
C GLU A 280 5.29 -14.88 15.30
N VAL A 281 5.91 -13.71 15.53
CA VAL A 281 7.36 -13.62 15.80
C VAL A 281 7.68 -14.27 17.14
N GLY A 282 6.90 -13.97 18.18
CA GLY A 282 7.09 -14.54 19.52
C GLY A 282 6.99 -16.07 19.51
N GLU A 283 6.00 -16.63 18.80
CA GLU A 283 5.85 -18.08 18.65
C GLU A 283 7.06 -18.72 17.97
N ARG A 284 7.62 -18.12 16.93
CA ARG A 284 8.79 -18.68 16.23
C ARG A 284 10.08 -18.56 17.03
N HIS A 285 10.29 -17.42 17.68
CA HIS A 285 11.51 -17.18 18.45
C HIS A 285 11.49 -17.88 19.81
N ALA A 286 10.33 -18.23 20.36
CA ALA A 286 10.24 -19.04 21.58
C ALA A 286 10.90 -20.42 21.42
N TRP A 287 11.00 -20.96 20.20
CA TRP A 287 11.60 -22.27 19.94
C TRP A 287 13.06 -22.21 19.45
N LEU A 288 13.56 -21.04 19.04
CA LEU A 288 14.97 -20.86 18.68
C LEU A 288 15.73 -20.24 19.85
N GLU A 289 16.24 -21.08 20.73
CA GLU A 289 17.06 -20.75 21.92
C GLU A 289 18.45 -20.10 21.61
N ASP A 290 18.68 -19.60 20.38
CA ASP A 290 19.94 -18.92 20.04
C ASP A 290 19.92 -17.46 20.52
N SER A 291 20.47 -17.28 21.72
CA SER A 291 20.39 -16.12 22.62
C SER A 291 20.83 -14.76 22.03
N LEU A 292 21.58 -14.71 20.92
CA LEU A 292 22.20 -13.47 20.44
C LEU A 292 21.35 -12.69 19.42
N THR A 293 20.64 -13.36 18.52
CA THR A 293 19.77 -12.69 17.53
C THR A 293 18.41 -12.33 18.13
N SER A 294 17.99 -13.06 19.16
CA SER A 294 16.73 -12.83 19.89
C SER A 294 16.62 -11.41 20.47
N GLY A 295 17.72 -10.84 20.96
CA GLY A 295 17.72 -9.49 21.54
C GLY A 295 17.38 -8.38 20.55
N VAL A 296 17.91 -8.45 19.32
CA VAL A 296 17.63 -7.46 18.27
C VAL A 296 16.18 -7.54 17.81
N VAL A 297 15.67 -8.76 17.62
CA VAL A 297 14.28 -8.99 17.22
C VAL A 297 13.32 -8.49 18.31
N PHE A 298 13.61 -8.76 19.57
CA PHE A 298 12.81 -8.29 20.69
C PHE A 298 12.78 -6.75 20.77
N SER A 299 13.93 -6.09 20.58
CA SER A 299 13.99 -4.61 20.48
C SER A 299 13.09 -4.11 19.36
N MET A 300 13.13 -4.73 18.17
CA MET A 300 12.27 -4.35 17.06
C MET A 300 10.79 -4.52 17.38
N ILE A 301 10.38 -5.62 18.02
CA ILE A 301 8.98 -5.83 18.44
C ILE A 301 8.54 -4.74 19.43
N GLN A 302 9.39 -4.40 20.41
CA GLN A 302 9.09 -3.34 21.37
C GLN A 302 8.94 -1.99 20.66
N GLU A 303 9.75 -1.71 19.65
CA GLU A 303 9.64 -0.52 18.82
C GLU A 303 8.35 -0.50 18.00
N LEU A 304 7.90 -1.64 17.43
CA LEU A 304 6.61 -1.72 16.73
C LEU A 304 5.43 -1.38 17.65
N GLU A 305 5.47 -1.85 18.90
CA GLU A 305 4.45 -1.54 19.91
C GLU A 305 4.43 -0.03 20.21
N LEU A 306 5.61 0.59 20.37
CA LEU A 306 5.73 2.02 20.61
C LEU A 306 5.27 2.87 19.41
N LEU A 307 5.48 2.41 18.18
CA LEU A 307 5.06 3.11 16.96
C LEU A 307 3.55 3.00 16.73
N SER A 308 2.95 1.85 17.05
CA SER A 308 1.51 1.62 16.88
C SER A 308 0.65 2.07 18.07
N ALA A 309 1.27 2.36 19.22
CA ALA A 309 0.58 2.84 20.41
C ALA A 309 -0.19 4.13 20.08
N PRO A 310 -1.45 4.26 20.54
CA PRO A 310 -2.22 5.47 20.33
C PRO A 310 -1.46 6.64 20.92
N VAL A 311 -1.23 7.67 20.10
CA VAL A 311 -0.68 8.94 20.59
C VAL A 311 -1.62 9.38 21.71
N LYS A 312 -1.13 9.32 22.95
CA LYS A 312 -1.87 9.74 24.12
C LYS A 312 -2.08 11.23 23.95
N ARG A 313 -3.16 11.62 23.27
CA ARG A 313 -3.57 13.02 23.11
C ARG A 313 -3.53 13.54 24.53
N ARG A 314 -2.60 14.46 24.79
CA ARG A 314 -2.55 15.16 26.07
C ARG A 314 -3.95 15.71 26.20
N GLN A 315 -4.75 15.08 27.06
CA GLN A 315 -6.04 15.62 27.46
C GLN A 315 -5.70 17.07 27.74
N PRO A 316 -6.32 18.04 27.03
CA PRO A 316 -6.05 19.44 27.29
C PRO A 316 -6.19 19.53 28.79
N VAL A 317 -5.08 19.84 29.49
CA VAL A 317 -5.07 19.86 30.94
C VAL A 317 -6.27 20.74 31.24
N ARG A 318 -7.35 20.13 31.72
CA ARG A 318 -8.45 20.86 32.29
C ARG A 318 -7.72 21.53 33.42
N LYS A 319 -7.26 22.76 33.17
CA LYS A 319 -6.98 23.70 34.24
C LYS A 319 -8.23 23.54 35.06
N GLU A 320 -8.10 22.91 36.23
CA GLU A 320 -9.12 23.00 37.23
C GLU A 320 -9.46 24.48 37.25
N MET A 321 -10.63 24.80 36.69
CA MET A 321 -11.23 26.08 36.94
C MET A 321 -11.46 25.99 38.44
N GLU A 322 -10.48 26.50 39.18
CA GLU A 322 -10.69 27.16 40.46
C GLU A 322 -12.14 27.65 40.47
N PRO A 323 -12.97 27.22 41.43
CA PRO A 323 -14.39 27.48 41.42
C PRO A 323 -14.62 29.00 41.50
N VAL A 324 -14.67 29.65 40.33
CA VAL A 324 -15.07 31.04 40.19
C VAL A 324 -16.52 31.08 40.69
N ARG A 325 -16.68 31.75 41.84
CA ARG A 325 -17.94 32.05 42.52
C ARG A 325 -19.09 32.24 41.52
N LYS A 326 -20.10 31.39 41.67
CA LYS A 326 -21.35 31.34 40.89
C LYS A 326 -22.29 32.53 41.18
N GLU A 327 -21.88 33.76 40.92
CA GLU A 327 -22.76 34.93 41.11
C GLU A 327 -23.18 35.65 39.81
N THR A 328 -22.65 35.29 38.63
CA THR A 328 -22.98 36.03 37.39
C THR A 328 -23.56 35.19 36.25
N GLU A 329 -23.69 33.86 36.38
CA GLU A 329 -24.19 32.99 35.30
C GLU A 329 -25.70 33.13 35.01
N HIS A 330 -26.49 33.72 35.90
CA HIS A 330 -27.91 33.99 35.62
C HIS A 330 -28.16 35.18 34.70
N ALA A 331 -27.16 36.03 34.43
CA ALA A 331 -27.30 37.17 33.53
C ALA A 331 -27.06 36.80 32.06
N TYR A 332 -26.04 36.00 31.76
CA TYR A 332 -25.66 35.71 30.36
C TYR A 332 -26.50 34.60 29.69
N SER A 333 -27.05 33.66 30.46
CA SER A 333 -27.88 32.57 29.90
C SER A 333 -29.26 33.05 29.39
N ARG A 334 -29.76 34.19 29.90
CA ARG A 334 -31.01 34.80 29.41
C ARG A 334 -30.80 35.59 28.11
N GLN A 335 -29.63 36.18 27.90
CA GLN A 335 -29.37 37.02 26.73
C GLN A 335 -29.25 36.22 25.43
N TRP A 336 -28.72 35.00 25.48
CA TRP A 336 -28.63 34.12 24.30
C TRP A 336 -29.98 33.50 23.90
N ARG A 337 -30.90 33.28 24.86
CA ARG A 337 -32.21 32.69 24.57
C ARG A 337 -33.15 33.68 23.86
N ASN A 338 -33.03 34.98 24.16
CA ASN A 338 -33.80 36.03 23.46
C ASN A 338 -33.23 36.37 22.07
N SER A 339 -32.00 35.96 21.75
CA SER A 339 -31.36 36.23 20.45
C SER A 339 -31.76 35.24 19.34
N LEU A 340 -32.69 34.31 19.60
CA LEU A 340 -33.22 33.37 18.59
C LEU A 340 -34.68 33.67 18.20
N GLU A 341 -35.40 34.52 18.93
CA GLU A 341 -36.80 34.85 18.60
C GLU A 341 -36.95 35.77 17.38
N TRP A 342 -35.99 36.66 17.11
CA TRP A 342 -36.06 37.55 15.93
C TRP A 342 -36.03 36.79 14.59
N LYS A 343 -35.52 35.55 14.57
CA LYS A 343 -35.43 34.75 13.34
C LYS A 343 -36.74 34.08 12.92
N TYR A 344 -37.74 34.03 13.81
CA TYR A 344 -39.06 33.47 13.48
C TYR A 344 -40.15 34.52 13.25
N SER A 345 -39.91 35.79 13.59
CA SER A 345 -40.90 36.86 13.42
C SER A 345 -40.96 37.49 12.02
N LEU A 346 -40.13 37.05 11.07
CA LEU A 346 -40.04 37.61 9.70
C LEU A 346 -40.68 36.72 8.62
N ARG A 347 -41.43 35.69 9.01
CA ARG A 347 -42.02 34.72 8.07
C ARG A 347 -43.54 34.59 8.10
N ASP A 348 -44.25 35.35 8.93
CA ASP A 348 -45.68 35.12 9.16
C ASP A 348 -46.58 36.37 9.05
N ASP A 349 -46.14 37.40 8.32
CA ASP A 349 -47.01 38.53 7.93
C ASP A 349 -47.00 38.68 6.40
N GLY A 350 -48.02 38.17 5.72
CA GLY A 350 -48.20 38.52 4.30
C GLY A 350 -49.07 37.65 3.41
N ALA A 351 -50.09 36.95 3.92
CA ALA A 351 -51.15 36.40 3.06
C ALA A 351 -52.37 37.36 3.06
N LYS A 352 -52.50 38.22 2.03
CA LYS A 352 -53.77 38.67 1.39
C LYS A 352 -53.57 39.90 0.48
N SER A 353 -53.56 39.69 -0.82
CA SER A 353 -54.33 40.43 -1.85
C SER A 353 -53.92 39.91 -3.24
N LYS A 354 -54.81 39.26 -4.01
CA LYS A 354 -55.90 39.80 -4.84
C LYS A 354 -55.40 40.34 -6.19
N ALA A 355 -55.79 39.60 -7.23
CA ALA A 355 -56.15 40.03 -8.59
C ALA A 355 -55.05 40.42 -9.61
N ASP A 356 -55.35 39.96 -10.83
CA ASP A 356 -54.97 40.47 -12.16
C ASP A 356 -53.60 40.07 -12.76
N GLY A 357 -53.68 39.35 -13.91
CA GLY A 357 -52.56 39.11 -14.85
C GLY A 357 -52.29 40.35 -15.72
N PRO A 358 -51.77 40.23 -16.97
CA PRO A 358 -51.22 39.08 -17.70
C PRO A 358 -49.75 39.31 -18.15
N ASP A 359 -49.24 38.38 -18.99
CA ASP A 359 -48.21 38.59 -20.01
C ASP A 359 -47.03 39.55 -19.74
N GLN A 360 -45.80 39.02 -19.72
CA GLN A 360 -44.77 39.39 -20.71
C GLN A 360 -43.42 38.70 -20.49
N MET A 361 -42.94 38.10 -21.58
CA MET A 361 -41.59 38.23 -22.13
C MET A 361 -40.38 37.94 -21.23
N TRP A 362 -39.78 36.77 -21.45
CA TRP A 362 -38.44 36.73 -22.06
C TRP A 362 -38.18 35.35 -22.69
N SER A 363 -38.54 35.25 -23.97
CA SER A 363 -37.83 34.38 -24.90
C SER A 363 -36.67 35.19 -25.47
N VAL A 364 -35.43 34.72 -25.30
CA VAL A 364 -34.33 35.05 -26.22
C VAL A 364 -33.48 33.79 -26.42
N ASN A 365 -33.75 33.11 -27.53
CA ASN A 365 -32.77 32.31 -28.27
C ASN A 365 -31.58 33.21 -28.66
N LEU A 366 -30.42 32.61 -28.92
CA LEU A 366 -29.74 32.61 -30.23
C LEU A 366 -28.19 32.62 -30.12
N PHE A 367 -27.59 31.51 -30.59
CA PHE A 367 -26.33 31.38 -31.35
C PHE A 367 -25.00 31.90 -30.77
N ALA A 368 -23.97 31.05 -30.76
CA ALA A 368 -23.04 30.94 -31.90
C ALA A 368 -21.85 30.02 -31.56
N ALA A 369 -21.64 29.00 -32.39
CA ALA A 369 -20.38 28.27 -32.49
C ALA A 369 -19.45 28.94 -33.53
N PRO A 370 -18.14 28.89 -33.30
CA PRO A 370 -17.17 28.71 -34.39
C PRO A 370 -16.07 27.71 -33.97
N ALA A 371 -15.25 27.09 -34.81
CA ALA A 371 -15.16 26.81 -36.23
C ALA A 371 -14.03 25.75 -36.34
N LYS A 372 -14.13 24.80 -37.27
CA LYS A 372 -13.06 23.83 -37.56
C LYS A 372 -11.89 24.52 -38.29
N PRO A 373 -10.62 24.23 -37.95
CA PRO A 373 -9.49 24.53 -38.82
C PRO A 373 -9.26 23.43 -39.89
N PRO A 374 -8.58 23.77 -41.00
CA PRO A 374 -8.68 23.08 -42.27
C PRO A 374 -7.74 21.88 -42.45
N VAL A 375 -8.20 21.00 -43.33
CA VAL A 375 -7.51 19.87 -43.96
C VAL A 375 -6.28 20.36 -44.73
N ALA A 376 -5.09 19.90 -44.33
CA ALA A 376 -3.87 20.07 -45.09
C ALA A 376 -3.76 18.97 -46.16
N THR A 377 -3.68 19.44 -47.39
CA THR A 377 -3.55 18.70 -48.64
C THR A 377 -2.18 18.06 -48.81
N SER A 378 -2.20 16.90 -49.47
CA SER A 378 -1.07 16.14 -49.95
C SER A 378 -0.20 16.94 -50.94
N ARG A 379 1.12 16.72 -50.89
CA ARG A 379 2.02 16.90 -52.03
C ARG A 379 2.93 15.67 -52.16
N PRO A 380 3.05 15.10 -53.38
CA PRO A 380 3.97 14.01 -53.68
C PRO A 380 5.37 14.58 -53.96
N HIS A 381 6.40 13.97 -53.38
CA HIS A 381 7.78 14.20 -53.82
C HIS A 381 8.12 13.26 -54.97
N GLN A 382 8.56 13.89 -56.06
CA GLN A 382 9.01 13.29 -57.30
C GLN A 382 10.34 12.56 -57.13
N SER A 383 10.45 11.48 -57.88
CA SER A 383 11.67 10.85 -58.37
C SER A 383 12.54 11.81 -59.19
N LEU A 384 13.85 11.82 -58.96
CA LEU A 384 14.85 12.07 -60.01
C LEU A 384 16.21 11.50 -59.59
N VAL A 385 16.65 10.52 -60.41
CA VAL A 385 18.01 10.10 -60.81
C VAL A 385 18.96 9.55 -59.75
#